data_AF-F0ZCW7-F1
#
_entry.id   AF-F0ZCW7-F1
#
_cell.length_a   1.000
_cell.length_b   1.000
_cell.length_c   1.000
_cell.angle_alpha   90.00
_cell.angle_beta   90.00
_cell.angle_gamma   90.00
#
_symmetry.space_group_name_H-M   'P 1'
#
loop_
_entity.id
_entity.type
_entity.pdbx_description
1 polymer ?
#
loop_
_entity_poly.entity_id
_entity_poly.type
_entity_poly.pdbx_seq_one_letter_code
_entity_poly.pdbx_strand_id
1 'polypeptide(L)'
;MSASFESNSVKSCSNKEFGETTQGDNSNYIKIQIDNKSLYGRFIKRGVVDQDRLVLLTNSLLDESMNAIQSPSQSQSFIGISIPAFSDHVVIDPDFSVLLDSNSASSNPNSVCKPKQNNSLSATKLSGIIIGSVCFAAVVVASVVYAVKRKKEMIRFTSNLKKIAQNSA
;
A
#
# COMPACT_ATOMS: atom_id res chain seq x y z
N MET A 1 15.73 23.34 3.65
CA MET A 1 15.39 23.28 2.21
C MET A 1 14.14 22.43 2.03
N SER A 2 13.39 22.62 0.95
CA SER A 2 12.25 21.77 0.60
C SER A 2 12.34 21.29 -0.85
N ALA A 3 11.79 20.11 -1.11
CA ALA A 3 11.64 19.55 -2.43
C ALA A 3 10.21 19.02 -2.60
N SER A 4 9.62 19.24 -3.76
CA SER A 4 8.28 18.75 -4.10
C SER A 4 8.28 18.17 -5.50
N PHE A 5 7.63 17.04 -5.67
CA PHE A 5 7.40 16.42 -6.96
C PHE A 5 5.90 16.15 -7.12
N GLU A 6 5.35 16.48 -8.29
CA GLU A 6 3.91 16.41 -8.55
C GLU A 6 3.66 15.84 -9.95
N SER A 7 2.55 15.12 -10.09
CA SER A 7 2.06 14.59 -11.34
C SER A 7 0.59 14.88 -11.52
N ASN A 8 0.21 15.26 -12.73
CA ASN A 8 -1.19 15.43 -13.14
C ASN A 8 -1.84 14.10 -13.60
N SER A 9 -1.15 12.95 -13.44
CA SER A 9 -1.69 11.65 -13.86
C SER A 9 -2.85 11.19 -12.97
N VAL A 10 -3.91 10.68 -13.60
CA VAL A 10 -5.12 10.21 -12.90
C VAL A 10 -4.82 8.98 -12.03
N LYS A 11 -3.90 8.11 -12.47
CA LYS A 11 -3.38 6.96 -11.74
C LYS A 11 -1.90 7.19 -11.48
N SER A 12 -1.57 7.46 -10.22
CA SER A 12 -0.20 7.68 -9.80
C SER A 12 0.08 6.98 -8.48
N CYS A 13 1.34 6.66 -8.26
CA CYS A 13 1.86 6.22 -6.97
C CYS A 13 3.06 7.08 -6.61
N SER A 14 3.15 7.48 -5.35
CA SER A 14 4.33 8.16 -4.82
C SER A 14 5.10 7.26 -3.86
N ASN A 15 6.41 7.47 -3.80
CA ASN A 15 7.29 6.87 -2.81
C ASN A 15 8.30 7.94 -2.37
N LYS A 16 8.73 7.86 -1.12
CA LYS A 16 9.73 8.76 -0.55
C LYS A 16 10.69 7.96 0.30
N GLU A 17 11.97 8.20 0.09
CA GLU A 17 13.06 7.53 0.79
C GLU A 17 14.09 8.56 1.24
N PHE A 18 14.63 8.38 2.45
CA PHE A 18 15.72 9.16 2.99
C PHE A 18 16.70 8.21 3.67
N GLY A 19 18.00 8.43 3.47
CA GLY A 19 19.01 7.54 4.05
C GLY A 19 20.43 7.99 3.82
N GLU A 20 21.35 7.05 4.05
CA GLU A 20 22.78 7.20 3.80
C GLU A 20 23.12 6.63 2.42
N THR A 21 24.03 7.28 1.71
CA THR A 21 24.57 6.77 0.44
C THR A 21 25.41 5.52 0.67
N THR A 22 25.35 4.57 -0.28
CA THR A 22 26.00 3.26 -0.15
C THR A 22 27.43 3.21 -0.68
N GLN A 23 27.88 4.23 -1.40
CA GLN A 23 29.17 4.25 -2.11
C GLN A 23 30.32 4.95 -1.35
N GLY A 24 30.20 5.11 -0.03
CA GLY A 24 31.32 5.55 0.82
C GLY A 24 31.63 7.05 0.79
N ASP A 25 30.80 7.88 0.15
CA ASP A 25 30.90 9.34 0.16
C ASP A 25 30.28 9.98 1.42
N ASN A 26 29.86 9.17 2.40
CA ASN A 26 29.33 9.58 3.72
C ASN A 26 28.34 10.76 3.62
N SER A 27 27.40 10.65 2.69
CA SER A 27 26.41 11.68 2.38
C SER A 27 25.01 11.15 2.67
N ASN A 28 24.08 12.05 2.94
CA ASN A 28 22.67 11.69 2.96
C ASN A 28 22.08 11.80 1.57
N TYR A 29 21.02 11.03 1.32
CA TYR A 29 20.21 11.24 0.13
C TYR A 29 18.73 11.35 0.50
N ILE A 30 18.02 12.06 -0.35
CA ILE A 30 16.57 11.98 -0.46
C ILE A 30 16.19 11.51 -1.86
N LYS A 31 15.20 10.63 -1.94
CA LYS A 31 14.57 10.25 -3.19
C LYS A 31 13.08 10.43 -3.07
N ILE A 32 12.52 11.32 -3.88
CA ILE A 32 11.08 11.49 -4.04
C ILE A 32 10.70 10.93 -5.40
N GLN A 33 9.85 9.92 -5.44
CA GLN A 33 9.48 9.22 -6.66
C GLN A 33 7.97 9.33 -6.90
N ILE A 34 7.58 9.62 -8.14
CA ILE A 34 6.21 9.45 -8.62
C ILE A 34 6.25 8.60 -9.88
N ASP A 35 5.51 7.49 -9.86
CA ASP A 35 5.53 6.47 -10.90
C ASP A 35 6.96 6.04 -11.23
N ASN A 36 7.41 6.22 -12.47
CA ASN A 36 8.75 5.84 -12.93
C ASN A 36 9.76 7.00 -12.96
N LYS A 37 9.48 8.11 -12.27
CA LYS A 37 10.36 9.28 -12.24
C LYS A 37 10.70 9.61 -10.80
N SER A 38 11.95 9.94 -10.54
CA SER A 38 12.35 10.41 -9.22
C SER A 38 13.17 11.68 -9.27
N LEU A 39 12.99 12.50 -8.25
CA LEU A 39 13.90 13.54 -7.86
C LEU A 39 14.82 12.95 -6.78
N TYR A 40 16.09 12.83 -7.10
CA TYR A 40 17.14 12.38 -6.20
C TYR A 40 17.97 13.59 -5.77
N GLY A 41 18.08 13.83 -4.48
CA GLY A 41 18.97 14.82 -3.91
C GLY A 41 20.02 14.12 -3.05
N ARG A 42 21.28 14.55 -3.16
CA ARG A 42 22.34 14.12 -2.26
C ARG A 42 22.86 15.35 -1.48
N PHE A 43 23.21 15.10 -0.23
CA PHE A 43 23.55 16.11 0.76
C PHE A 43 24.86 15.72 1.43
N ILE A 44 25.93 16.40 1.04
CA ILE A 44 27.26 16.19 1.59
C ILE A 44 27.29 16.67 3.05
N LYS A 45 27.89 15.89 3.94
CA LYS A 45 28.01 16.23 5.38
C LYS A 45 29.17 17.19 5.68
N ARG A 46 29.53 18.06 4.73
CA ARG A 46 30.66 19.00 4.85
C ARG A 46 30.31 20.33 4.21
N GLY A 47 30.80 21.41 4.80
CA GLY A 47 30.69 22.76 4.26
C GLY A 47 31.94 23.57 4.54
N VAL A 48 32.04 24.72 3.87
CA VAL A 48 33.09 25.71 4.11
C VAL A 48 32.45 26.93 4.77
N VAL A 49 33.00 27.36 5.90
CA VAL A 49 32.54 28.56 6.61
C VAL A 49 33.69 29.55 6.74
N ASP A 50 33.37 30.84 6.74
CA ASP A 50 34.33 31.93 6.98
C ASP A 50 35.60 31.77 6.11
N GLN A 51 35.37 31.71 4.79
CA GLN A 51 36.34 31.50 3.70
C GLN A 51 36.94 30.09 3.58
N ASP A 52 37.63 29.57 4.60
CA ASP A 52 38.49 28.38 4.42
C ASP A 52 38.30 27.28 5.48
N ARG A 53 37.41 27.47 6.46
CA ARG A 53 37.22 26.48 7.53
C ARG A 53 36.26 25.39 7.07
N LEU A 54 36.78 24.17 6.93
CA LEU A 54 35.96 22.98 6.71
C LEU A 54 35.26 22.56 8.00
N VAL A 55 33.94 22.40 7.92
CA VAL A 55 33.09 21.96 9.04
C VAL A 55 32.26 20.75 8.66
N LEU A 56 31.96 19.92 9.67
CA LEU A 56 31.02 18.81 9.54
C LEU A 56 29.59 19.35 9.64
N LEU A 57 28.72 18.87 8.75
CA LEU A 57 27.30 19.20 8.72
C LEU A 57 26.47 17.96 9.06
N THR A 58 25.30 18.18 9.65
CA THR A 58 24.35 17.10 9.93
C THR A 58 23.06 17.37 9.18
N ASN A 59 22.57 16.37 8.43
CA ASN A 59 21.29 16.46 7.73
C ASN A 59 20.21 15.72 8.52
N SER A 60 19.03 16.31 8.63
CA SER A 60 17.86 15.69 9.26
C SER A 60 16.60 15.88 8.42
N LEU A 61 15.74 14.88 8.45
CA LEU A 61 14.42 14.96 7.85
C LEU A 61 13.50 15.75 8.78
N LEU A 62 12.82 16.76 8.23
CA LEU A 62 11.93 17.66 8.97
C LEU A 62 10.45 17.48 8.57
N ASP A 63 10.13 16.36 7.92
CA ASP A 63 8.81 16.12 7.34
C ASP A 63 7.69 16.09 8.38
N GLU A 64 7.95 15.51 9.55
CA GLU A 64 6.97 15.43 10.63
C GLU A 64 6.70 16.81 11.24
N SER A 65 7.75 17.59 11.51
CA SER A 65 7.60 18.92 12.13
C SER A 65 7.04 19.96 11.18
N MET A 66 7.26 19.80 9.87
CA MET A 66 6.83 20.73 8.82
C MET A 66 5.56 20.28 8.09
N ASN A 67 4.93 19.18 8.52
CA ASN A 67 3.72 18.61 7.90
C ASN A 67 3.86 18.39 6.39
N ALA A 68 4.89 17.63 5.98
CA ALA A 68 5.15 17.37 4.57
C ALA A 68 3.97 16.70 3.86
N ILE A 69 3.66 17.18 2.65
CA ILE A 69 2.58 16.62 1.84
C ILE A 69 3.02 15.27 1.27
N GLN A 70 2.20 14.24 1.48
CA GLN A 70 2.35 12.95 0.83
C GLN A 70 0.99 12.45 0.34
N SER A 71 0.85 12.40 -0.98
CA SER A 71 -0.31 11.86 -1.68
C SER A 71 0.16 11.04 -2.87
N PRO A 72 -0.70 10.25 -3.51
CA PRO A 72 -0.28 9.45 -4.66
C PRO A 72 0.27 10.25 -5.84
N SER A 73 -0.17 11.50 -6.00
CA SER A 73 0.19 12.38 -7.12
C SER A 73 1.13 13.51 -6.73
N GLN A 74 1.43 13.68 -5.45
CA GLN A 74 2.27 14.75 -4.94
C GLN A 74 3.04 14.27 -3.73
N SER A 75 4.35 14.48 -3.71
CA SER A 75 5.19 14.15 -2.57
C SER A 75 6.16 15.30 -2.31
N GLN A 76 6.23 15.71 -1.06
CA GLN A 76 7.07 16.78 -0.57
C GLN A 76 7.96 16.26 0.55
N SER A 77 9.11 16.92 0.71
CA SER A 77 9.98 16.72 1.85
C SER A 77 10.76 17.98 2.21
N PHE A 78 11.12 18.08 3.48
CA PHE A 78 11.91 19.13 4.09
C PHE A 78 13.18 18.52 4.69
N ILE A 79 14.31 19.08 4.28
CA ILE A 79 15.63 18.67 4.76
C ILE A 79 16.24 19.84 5.51
N GLY A 80 16.58 19.59 6.77
CA GLY A 80 17.37 20.47 7.61
C GLY A 80 18.86 20.16 7.44
N ILE A 81 19.68 21.20 7.24
CA ILE A 81 21.13 21.10 7.30
C ILE A 81 21.59 21.90 8.51
N SER A 82 22.10 21.21 9.53
CA SER A 82 22.63 21.82 10.73
C SER A 82 24.10 22.18 10.51
N ILE A 83 24.39 23.47 10.64
CA ILE A 83 25.71 24.06 10.42
C ILE A 83 26.21 24.60 11.78
N PRO A 84 27.46 24.30 12.19
CA PRO A 84 28.05 24.90 13.38
C PRO A 84 28.13 26.44 13.30
N ALA A 85 28.38 27.10 14.43
CA ALA A 85 28.51 28.56 14.46
C ALA A 85 29.56 29.06 13.44
N PHE A 86 29.18 30.09 12.68
CA PHE A 86 29.99 30.81 11.70
C PHE A 86 29.70 32.31 11.82
N SER A 87 30.55 33.15 11.23
CA SER A 87 30.46 34.60 11.39
C SER A 87 29.84 35.27 10.16
N ASP A 88 30.38 34.99 8.97
CA ASP A 88 30.07 35.79 7.79
C ASP A 88 29.26 35.02 6.76
N HIS A 89 29.71 33.82 6.38
CA HIS A 89 29.05 33.03 5.35
C HIS A 89 29.36 31.55 5.48
N VAL A 90 28.51 30.76 4.83
CA VAL A 90 28.65 29.32 4.67
C VAL A 90 28.41 28.93 3.21
N VAL A 91 29.24 28.05 2.69
CA VAL A 91 29.12 27.44 1.37
C VAL A 91 28.83 25.96 1.54
N ILE A 92 27.73 25.51 0.93
CA ILE A 92 27.27 24.12 0.89
C ILE A 92 26.91 23.76 -0.54
N ASP A 93 27.10 22.49 -0.92
CA ASP A 93 26.87 21.99 -2.27
C ASP A 93 25.91 20.78 -2.25
N PRO A 94 24.59 21.01 -2.15
CA PRO A 94 23.61 19.95 -2.37
C PRO A 94 23.46 19.69 -3.88
N ASP A 95 23.48 18.43 -4.28
CA ASP A 95 23.33 18.02 -5.68
C ASP A 95 21.98 17.34 -5.93
N PHE A 96 21.35 17.68 -7.05
CA PHE A 96 20.02 17.18 -7.42
C PHE A 96 20.03 16.59 -8.82
N SER A 97 19.31 15.50 -8.99
CA SER A 97 19.17 14.79 -10.26
C SER A 97 17.74 14.33 -10.44
N VAL A 98 17.25 14.40 -11.68
CA VAL A 98 15.98 13.78 -12.07
C VAL A 98 16.30 12.47 -12.76
N LEU A 99 15.76 11.37 -12.26
CA LEU A 99 16.05 10.02 -12.72
C LEU A 99 14.79 9.40 -13.35
N LEU A 100 15.01 8.57 -14.36
CA LEU A 100 14.03 7.62 -14.86
C LEU A 100 14.31 6.28 -14.18
N ASP A 101 13.38 5.83 -13.35
CA ASP A 101 13.50 4.59 -12.61
C ASP A 101 12.97 3.40 -13.42
N SER A 102 13.70 2.30 -13.41
CA SER A 102 13.27 1.03 -14.02
C SER A 102 12.04 0.43 -13.31
N ASN A 103 11.93 0.68 -12.00
CA ASN A 103 10.82 0.24 -11.18
C ASN A 103 9.90 1.43 -10.85
N SER A 104 8.60 1.24 -10.99
CA SER A 104 7.60 2.23 -10.58
C SER A 104 7.51 2.32 -9.06
N ALA A 105 7.18 3.50 -8.51
CA ALA A 105 6.92 3.71 -7.09
C ALA A 105 6.00 2.63 -6.49
N SER A 106 5.01 2.13 -7.26
CA SER A 106 4.08 1.06 -6.83
C SER A 106 4.74 -0.28 -6.47
N SER A 107 6.01 -0.51 -6.84
CA SER A 107 6.74 -1.72 -6.46
C SER A 107 7.30 -1.65 -5.04
N ASN A 108 7.35 -0.46 -4.44
CA ASN A 108 7.83 -0.30 -3.07
C ASN A 108 6.67 -0.54 -2.08
N PRO A 109 6.88 -1.33 -1.01
CA PRO A 109 5.84 -1.57 0.02
C PRO A 109 5.41 -0.31 0.75
N ASN A 110 6.26 0.73 0.83
CA ASN A 110 5.97 2.00 1.51
C ASN A 110 5.33 3.04 0.56
N SER A 111 4.92 2.63 -0.63
CA SER A 111 4.32 3.53 -1.60
C SER A 111 2.90 3.97 -1.22
N VAL A 112 2.62 5.24 -1.45
CA VAL A 112 1.28 5.81 -1.34
C VAL A 112 0.67 5.83 -2.72
N CYS A 113 -0.21 4.86 -2.99
CA CYS A 113 -0.92 4.73 -4.25
C CYS A 113 -2.37 5.13 -4.10
N LYS A 114 -2.99 5.66 -5.16
CA LYS A 114 -4.45 5.70 -5.20
C LYS A 114 -4.96 4.27 -5.02
N PRO A 115 -5.97 4.04 -4.17
CA PRO A 115 -6.56 2.72 -4.06
C PRO A 115 -6.94 2.29 -5.47
N LYS A 116 -6.44 1.13 -5.90
CA LYS A 116 -6.92 0.54 -7.15
C LYS A 116 -8.43 0.47 -7.00
N GLN A 117 -9.19 1.09 -7.90
CA GLN A 117 -10.63 0.84 -8.08
C GLN A 117 -10.81 -0.60 -8.57
N ASN A 118 -10.38 -1.55 -7.76
CA ASN A 118 -10.65 -2.95 -7.93
C ASN A 118 -11.91 -3.17 -7.10
N ASN A 119 -13.06 -2.86 -7.70
CA ASN A 119 -14.37 -3.36 -7.23
C ASN A 119 -14.42 -4.90 -7.22
N SER A 120 -13.36 -5.59 -7.67
CA SER A 120 -13.22 -7.04 -7.55
C SER A 120 -12.72 -7.43 -6.16
N LEU A 121 -13.53 -8.21 -5.46
CA LEU A 121 -13.14 -8.93 -4.24
C LEU A 121 -11.82 -9.71 -4.49
N SER A 122 -10.92 -9.71 -3.50
CA SER A 122 -9.70 -10.52 -3.53
C SER A 122 -10.02 -11.98 -3.89
N ALA A 123 -9.16 -12.64 -4.67
CA ALA A 123 -9.35 -14.02 -5.12
C ALA A 123 -9.70 -14.99 -3.97
N THR A 124 -9.11 -14.77 -2.79
CA THR A 124 -9.39 -15.53 -1.57
C THR A 124 -10.80 -15.32 -1.02
N LYS A 125 -11.37 -14.12 -1.16
CA LYS A 125 -12.76 -13.84 -0.76
C LYS A 125 -13.74 -14.47 -1.74
N LEU A 126 -13.40 -14.43 -3.04
CA LEU A 126 -14.20 -15.04 -4.09
C LEU A 126 -14.29 -16.57 -3.92
N SER A 127 -13.17 -17.24 -3.63
CA SER A 127 -13.17 -18.69 -3.40
C SER A 127 -14.00 -19.10 -2.18
N GLY A 128 -13.94 -18.33 -1.09
CA GLY A 128 -14.76 -18.56 0.10
C GLY A 128 -16.27 -18.50 -0.18
N ILE A 129 -16.72 -17.50 -0.95
CA ILE A 129 -18.14 -17.36 -1.32
C ILE A 129 -18.61 -18.53 -2.19
N ILE A 130 -17.81 -18.93 -3.18
CA ILE A 130 -18.16 -20.02 -4.09
C ILE A 130 -18.32 -21.34 -3.31
N ILE A 131 -17.32 -21.71 -2.50
CA ILE A 131 -17.36 -22.96 -1.72
C ILE A 131 -18.53 -22.94 -0.72
N GLY A 132 -18.74 -21.82 -0.03
CA GLY A 132 -19.86 -21.66 0.90
C GLY A 132 -21.23 -21.84 0.24
N SER A 133 -21.44 -21.22 -0.93
CA SER A 133 -22.71 -21.30 -1.66
C SER A 133 -23.02 -22.72 -2.16
N VAL A 134 -22.01 -23.44 -2.67
CA VAL A 134 -22.17 -24.81 -3.18
C VAL A 134 -22.48 -25.79 -2.05
N CYS A 135 -21.74 -25.71 -0.94
CA CYS A 135 -22.01 -26.56 0.23
C CYS A 135 -23.40 -26.30 0.81
N PHE A 136 -23.81 -25.04 0.91
CA PHE A 136 -25.13 -24.68 1.42
C PHE A 136 -26.25 -25.22 0.51
N ALA A 137 -26.12 -25.05 -0.81
CA ALA A 137 -27.10 -25.56 -1.77
C ALA A 137 -27.23 -27.09 -1.70
N ALA A 138 -26.13 -27.83 -1.57
CA ALA A 138 -26.13 -29.28 -1.44
C ALA A 138 -26.88 -29.75 -0.19
N VAL A 139 -26.66 -29.11 0.95
CA VAL A 139 -27.37 -29.41 2.21
C VAL A 139 -28.86 -29.15 2.07
N VAL A 140 -29.25 -28.00 1.52
CA VAL A 140 -30.66 -27.66 1.30
C VAL A 140 -31.35 -28.70 0.41
N VAL A 141 -30.73 -29.10 -0.70
CA VAL A 141 -31.28 -30.13 -1.60
C VAL A 141 -31.44 -31.46 -0.88
N ALA A 142 -30.42 -31.91 -0.13
CA ALA A 142 -30.50 -33.15 0.63
C ALA A 142 -31.62 -33.12 1.68
N SER A 143 -31.77 -32.02 2.41
CA SER A 143 -32.83 -31.82 3.39
C SER A 143 -34.22 -31.87 2.75
N VAL A 144 -34.41 -31.20 1.61
CA VAL A 144 -35.68 -31.21 0.86
C VAL A 144 -36.02 -32.62 0.36
N VAL A 145 -35.05 -33.32 -0.24
CA VAL A 145 -35.24 -34.70 -0.73
C VAL A 145 -35.62 -35.64 0.42
N TYR A 146 -34.95 -35.52 1.56
CA TYR A 146 -35.25 -36.32 2.75
C TYR A 146 -36.66 -36.06 3.29
N ALA A 147 -37.06 -34.78 3.40
CA ALA A 147 -38.40 -34.40 3.86
C ALA A 147 -39.52 -34.95 2.95
N VAL A 148 -39.34 -34.87 1.61
CA VAL A 148 -40.30 -35.40 0.64
C VAL A 148 -40.41 -36.93 0.73
N LYS A 149 -39.29 -37.65 0.86
CA LYS A 149 -39.29 -39.10 1.02
C LYS A 149 -40.04 -39.54 2.29
N ARG A 150 -39.72 -38.93 3.44
CA ARG A 150 -40.40 -39.19 4.73
C ARG A 150 -41.91 -38.97 4.63
N LYS A 151 -42.35 -37.89 3.97
CA LYS A 151 -43.79 -37.60 3.79
C LYS A 151 -44.49 -38.66 2.94
N LYS A 152 -43.86 -39.11 1.84
CA LYS A 152 -44.41 -40.19 1.00
C LYS A 152 -44.51 -41.52 1.76
N GLU A 153 -43.51 -41.88 2.55
CA GLU A 153 -43.53 -43.10 3.36
C GLU A 153 -44.64 -43.09 4.40
N MET A 154 -44.81 -41.96 5.12
CA MET A 154 -45.92 -41.77 6.06
C MET A 154 -47.29 -41.88 5.41
N ILE A 155 -47.50 -41.25 4.25
CA ILE A 155 -48.76 -41.35 3.50
C ILE A 155 -49.01 -42.79 3.06
N ARG A 156 -47.98 -43.51 2.58
CA ARG A 156 -48.09 -44.91 2.18
C ARG A 156 -48.44 -45.81 3.37
N PHE A 157 -47.78 -45.63 4.51
CA PHE A 157 -48.05 -46.38 5.73
C PHE A 157 -49.47 -46.16 6.26
N THR A 158 -49.91 -44.91 6.38
CA THR A 158 -51.28 -44.57 6.80
C THR A 158 -52.35 -45.08 5.83
N SER A 159 -52.08 -45.07 4.52
CA SER A 159 -53.00 -45.65 3.52
C SER A 159 -53.14 -47.17 3.64
N ASN A 160 -52.06 -47.88 3.98
CA ASN A 160 -52.08 -49.32 4.21
C ASN A 160 -52.84 -49.68 5.50
N LEU A 161 -52.63 -48.92 6.58
CA LEU A 161 -53.38 -49.12 7.83
C LEU A 161 -54.88 -48.89 7.66
N LYS A 162 -55.29 -47.86 6.91
CA LYS A 162 -56.71 -47.62 6.59
C LYS A 162 -57.34 -48.79 5.82
N LYS A 163 -56.62 -49.37 4.85
CA LYS A 163 -57.09 -50.55 4.10
C LYS A 163 -57.27 -51.77 5.00
N ILE A 164 -56.34 -52.02 5.92
CA ILE A 164 -56.43 -53.15 6.86
C ILE A 164 -57.64 -52.96 7.81
N ALA A 165 -57.84 -51.74 8.33
CA ALA A 165 -58.98 -51.44 9.20
C ALA A 165 -60.34 -51.60 8.49
N GLN A 166 -60.44 -51.29 7.20
CA GLN A 166 -61.67 -51.47 6.41
C GLN A 166 -61.98 -52.92 6.05
N ASN A 167 -60.97 -53.79 5.95
CA ASN A 167 -61.16 -55.21 5.67
C ASN A 167 -61.43 -56.07 6.92
N SER A 168 -61.40 -55.46 8.10
CA SER A 168 -61.57 -56.15 9.40
C SER A 168 -62.93 -55.85 10.07
N ALA A 169 -63.83 -55.16 9.36
CA ALA A 169 -65.20 -54.83 9.76
C ALA A 169 -66.17 -55.46 8.74
#